data_AF-A0A946HE38-F1
#
_entry.id   AF-A0A946HE38-F1
#
_cell.length_a   1.000
_cell.length_b   1.000
_cell.length_c   1.000
_cell.angle_alpha   90.00
_cell.angle_beta   90.00
_cell.angle_gamma   90.00
#
_symmetry.space_group_name_H-M   'P 1'
#
loop_
_entity.id
_entity.type
_entity.pdbx_description
1 polymer ?
#
loop_
_entity_poly.entity_id
_entity_poly.type
_entity_poly.pdbx_seq_one_letter_code
_entity_poly.pdbx_strand_id
1 'polypeptide(L)'
;MTESHKLVVYYIAQQAKTNQLIGDNNIHSIFNNRMVNIVSESQKQAVDSYLNQQEPRPEIIDTFIEVPENRRTTKWPQLERAVDAAKLSGALLVIAELGTLTNNEYFAQLLLESSVNFYCCDQPFVNHTILEALYKHAQVQRKLHGKLIREGLKMTSAKSGNPNAAEVISKVNKPKIDTAIVFAFLLQPIISDYRRKGYSQRQMVKALNEEGFTAPEGGKWVLSQLQKVLDRVKLNEIALQAGHVFSELSEKQYSYSQIAEEFRNQNIISLKRTPWDEAQVKKLEDRIKQIQEITHINQLVLSLLPIVKEFRTRNLTIQEMLDIFEEKNITIKEHVA
;
A
#
# COMPACT_ATOMS: atom_id res chain seq x y z
N MET A 1 8.38 -59.50 10.61
CA MET A 1 8.14 -58.14 11.14
C MET A 1 7.85 -57.27 9.93
N THR A 2 6.58 -56.95 9.67
CA THR A 2 6.19 -56.04 8.59
C THR A 2 6.56 -54.63 9.03
N GLU A 3 7.61 -54.03 8.46
CA GLU A 3 7.97 -52.65 8.75
C GLU A 3 6.80 -51.73 8.38
N SER A 4 6.29 -51.01 9.37
CA SER A 4 5.32 -49.93 9.19
C SER A 4 5.95 -48.88 8.27
N HIS A 5 5.32 -48.58 7.15
CA HIS A 5 5.86 -47.57 6.24
C HIS A 5 5.70 -46.19 6.88
N LYS A 6 6.67 -45.30 6.64
CA LYS A 6 6.74 -43.99 7.30
C LYS A 6 6.11 -42.90 6.45
N LEU A 7 5.49 -41.92 7.09
CA LEU A 7 4.81 -40.78 6.45
C LEU A 7 5.31 -39.44 6.97
N VAL A 8 5.30 -38.44 6.09
CA VAL A 8 5.38 -37.03 6.45
C VAL A 8 4.08 -36.38 5.99
N VAL A 9 3.39 -35.67 6.88
CA VAL A 9 2.09 -35.06 6.56
C VAL A 9 2.25 -33.56 6.31
N TYR A 10 1.63 -33.06 5.25
CA TYR A 10 1.65 -31.66 4.86
C TYR A 10 0.23 -31.08 4.77
N TYR A 11 0.00 -30.00 5.51
CA TYR A 11 -1.24 -29.25 5.57
C TYR A 11 -1.05 -27.82 5.06
N ILE A 12 -2.14 -27.22 4.59
CA ILE A 12 -2.18 -25.79 4.27
C ILE A 12 -3.23 -25.11 5.13
N ALA A 13 -2.79 -24.07 5.83
CA ALA A 13 -3.63 -23.22 6.62
C ALA A 13 -4.71 -22.56 5.76
N GLN A 14 -5.96 -22.63 6.20
CA GLN A 14 -6.99 -21.76 5.65
C GLN A 14 -6.97 -20.46 6.45
N GLN A 15 -6.87 -19.32 5.75
CA GLN A 15 -7.11 -18.04 6.41
C GLN A 15 -8.54 -18.03 6.92
N ALA A 16 -8.73 -17.94 8.24
CA ALA A 16 -10.02 -17.64 8.81
C ALA A 16 -10.53 -16.34 8.16
N LYS A 17 -11.75 -16.35 7.62
CA LYS A 17 -12.40 -15.11 7.19
C LYS A 17 -12.45 -14.19 8.42
N THR A 18 -11.66 -13.12 8.42
CA THR A 18 -11.46 -12.20 9.55
C THR A 18 -12.70 -11.35 9.90
N ASN A 19 -13.91 -11.83 9.61
CA ASN A 19 -15.17 -11.09 9.84
C ASN A 19 -16.05 -11.67 10.96
N GLN A 20 -15.57 -12.61 11.79
CA GLN A 20 -16.42 -13.24 12.80
C GLN A 20 -15.86 -13.34 14.23
N LEU A 21 -14.83 -12.56 14.59
CA LEU A 21 -14.26 -12.57 15.95
C LEU A 21 -13.92 -11.17 16.47
N ILE A 22 -14.77 -10.17 16.21
CA ILE A 22 -14.76 -8.91 16.97
C ILE A 22 -15.93 -9.02 17.96
N GLY A 23 -15.69 -9.76 19.04
CA GLY A 23 -16.70 -10.00 20.08
C GLY A 23 -16.10 -10.11 21.48
N ASP A 24 -14.93 -10.73 21.64
CA ASP A 24 -14.39 -11.00 22.96
C ASP A 24 -13.07 -10.26 23.23
N ASN A 25 -13.14 -9.31 24.17
CA ASN A 25 -12.07 -8.43 24.66
C ASN A 25 -10.99 -9.14 25.49
N ASN A 26 -10.54 -10.34 25.08
CA ASN A 26 -9.46 -11.04 25.77
C ASN A 26 -8.23 -11.22 24.87
N ILE A 27 -7.34 -10.22 24.89
CA ILE A 27 -6.08 -10.17 24.13
C ILE A 27 -5.19 -11.40 24.43
N HIS A 28 -5.31 -12.02 25.62
CA HIS A 28 -4.57 -13.23 25.98
C HIS A 28 -5.17 -14.54 25.46
N SER A 29 -6.49 -14.66 25.26
CA SER A 29 -7.08 -15.87 24.65
C SER A 29 -6.88 -15.90 23.13
N ILE A 30 -6.75 -14.72 22.51
CA ILE A 30 -6.52 -14.55 21.07
C ILE A 30 -5.19 -15.18 20.61
N PHE A 31 -4.13 -15.15 21.42
CA PHE A 31 -2.83 -15.71 21.01
C PHE A 31 -2.76 -17.24 21.14
N ASN A 32 -3.33 -17.84 22.20
CA ASN A 32 -3.30 -19.29 22.37
C ASN A 32 -4.33 -20.01 21.48
N ASN A 33 -5.50 -19.40 21.22
CA ASN A 33 -6.53 -20.01 20.37
C ASN A 33 -6.24 -19.87 18.86
N ARG A 34 -5.29 -19.00 18.48
CA ARG A 34 -4.87 -18.78 17.08
C ARG A 34 -4.12 -19.95 16.46
N MET A 35 -3.43 -20.79 17.25
CA MET A 35 -2.71 -21.95 16.72
C MET A 35 -3.57 -23.21 16.62
N VAL A 36 -4.66 -23.30 17.39
CA VAL A 36 -5.48 -24.52 17.52
C VAL A 36 -6.42 -24.76 16.32
N ASN A 37 -6.73 -23.72 15.53
CA ASN A 37 -7.66 -23.78 14.39
C ASN A 37 -7.07 -23.29 13.05
N ILE A 38 -5.80 -23.60 12.78
CA ILE A 38 -5.13 -23.20 11.51
C ILE A 38 -5.43 -24.20 10.38
N VAL A 39 -5.52 -25.49 10.71
CA VAL A 39 -5.81 -26.57 9.75
C VAL A 39 -7.31 -26.85 9.71
N SER A 40 -7.88 -26.89 8.51
CA SER A 40 -9.30 -27.22 8.31
C SER A 40 -9.63 -28.62 8.82
N GLU A 41 -10.79 -28.77 9.46
CA GLU A 41 -11.28 -30.07 9.90
C GLU A 41 -11.42 -31.06 8.74
N SER A 42 -11.77 -30.56 7.55
CA SER A 42 -11.82 -31.38 6.33
C SER A 42 -10.47 -32.00 5.95
N GLN A 43 -9.37 -31.26 6.15
CA GLN A 43 -8.03 -31.75 5.87
C GLN A 43 -7.60 -32.81 6.89
N LYS A 44 -7.93 -32.62 8.17
CA LYS A 44 -7.67 -33.62 9.20
C LYS A 44 -8.41 -34.91 8.91
N GLN A 45 -9.71 -34.82 8.63
CA GLN A 45 -10.55 -35.97 8.31
C GLN A 45 -10.06 -36.72 7.06
N ALA A 46 -9.58 -36.02 6.03
CA ALA A 46 -9.03 -36.64 4.83
C ALA A 46 -7.77 -37.46 5.12
N VAL A 47 -6.85 -36.91 5.92
CA VAL A 47 -5.64 -37.62 6.35
C VAL A 47 -5.99 -38.80 7.27
N ASP A 48 -6.86 -38.61 8.24
CA ASP A 48 -7.29 -39.69 9.15
C ASP A 48 -7.96 -40.84 8.40
N SER A 49 -8.78 -40.52 7.40
CA SER A 49 -9.42 -41.52 6.53
C SER A 49 -8.38 -42.32 5.75
N TYR A 50 -7.32 -41.67 5.25
CA TYR A 50 -6.21 -42.34 4.58
C TYR A 50 -5.44 -43.25 5.55
N LEU A 51 -5.11 -42.77 6.75
CA LEU A 51 -4.38 -43.55 7.75
C LEU A 51 -5.14 -44.80 8.21
N ASN A 52 -6.47 -44.69 8.38
CA ASN A 52 -7.33 -45.79 8.81
C ASN A 52 -7.50 -46.87 7.73
N GLN A 53 -7.19 -46.58 6.46
CA GLN A 53 -7.23 -47.55 5.37
C GLN A 53 -5.95 -48.38 5.24
N GLN A 54 -4.88 -48.03 5.97
CA GLN A 54 -3.59 -48.71 5.89
C GLN A 54 -3.43 -49.72 7.04
N GLU A 55 -3.10 -50.97 6.70
CA GLU A 55 -2.77 -52.02 7.67
C GLU A 55 -1.40 -52.66 7.33
N PRO A 56 -0.40 -52.62 8.25
CA PRO A 56 -0.40 -51.96 9.55
C PRO A 56 -0.44 -50.42 9.44
N ARG A 57 -0.97 -49.76 10.47
CA ARG A 57 -1.06 -48.29 10.50
C ARG A 57 0.35 -47.69 10.38
N PRO A 58 0.59 -46.78 9.42
CA PRO A 58 1.89 -46.18 9.18
C PRO A 58 2.30 -45.21 10.30
N GLU A 59 3.61 -45.04 10.47
CA GLU A 59 4.18 -44.11 11.45
C GLU A 59 4.34 -42.71 10.84
N ILE A 60 3.79 -41.68 11.49
CA ILE A 60 3.98 -40.29 11.08
C ILE A 60 5.27 -39.78 11.74
N ILE A 61 6.27 -39.45 10.93
CA ILE A 61 7.56 -38.93 11.41
C ILE A 61 7.46 -37.45 11.75
N ASP A 62 6.80 -36.68 10.89
CA ASP A 62 6.72 -35.23 11.01
C ASP A 62 5.46 -34.67 10.35
N THR A 63 5.06 -33.47 10.77
CA THR A 63 3.88 -32.77 10.27
C THR A 63 4.20 -31.30 10.02
N PHE A 64 3.96 -30.84 8.80
CA PHE A 64 4.23 -29.47 8.36
C PHE A 64 2.93 -28.74 8.03
N ILE A 65 2.82 -27.49 8.46
CA ILE A 65 1.65 -26.63 8.20
C ILE A 65 2.13 -25.36 7.52
N GLU A 66 1.74 -25.16 6.26
CA GLU A 66 2.06 -23.95 5.51
C GLU A 66 1.05 -22.84 5.79
N VAL A 67 1.54 -21.61 6.01
CA VAL A 67 0.69 -20.42 6.21
C VAL A 67 0.96 -19.43 5.09
N PRO A 68 0.32 -19.58 3.91
CA PRO A 68 0.59 -18.70 2.79
C PRO A 68 -0.01 -17.30 3.03
N GLU A 69 0.74 -16.26 2.66
CA GLU A 69 0.24 -14.87 2.67
C GLU A 69 -0.97 -14.73 1.74
N ASN A 70 -0.92 -15.41 0.59
CA ASN A 70 -2.03 -15.57 -0.34
C ASN A 70 -1.78 -16.76 -1.29
N ARG A 71 -2.80 -17.17 -2.06
CA ARG A 71 -2.74 -18.30 -3.02
C ARG A 71 -1.75 -18.10 -4.19
N ARG A 72 -1.28 -16.87 -4.43
CA ARG A 72 -0.27 -16.53 -5.45
C ARG A 72 1.14 -16.42 -4.87
N THR A 73 1.36 -16.85 -3.62
CA THR A 73 2.69 -16.91 -3.03
C THR A 73 3.66 -17.68 -3.92
N THR A 74 4.90 -17.22 -3.95
CA THR A 74 6.01 -17.86 -4.67
C THR A 74 6.94 -18.61 -3.72
N LYS A 75 6.68 -18.57 -2.41
CA LYS A 75 7.50 -19.19 -1.37
C LYS A 75 6.69 -20.25 -0.63
N TRP A 76 7.28 -21.43 -0.49
CA TRP A 76 6.68 -22.62 0.14
C TRP A 76 7.66 -23.27 1.13
N PRO A 77 8.12 -22.54 2.17
CA PRO A 77 9.19 -22.99 3.06
C PRO A 77 8.83 -24.24 3.87
N GLN A 78 7.55 -24.47 4.19
CA GLN A 78 7.15 -25.67 4.92
C GLN A 78 7.03 -26.87 4.00
N LEU A 79 6.66 -26.64 2.73
CA LEU A 79 6.69 -27.70 1.72
C LEU A 79 8.12 -28.15 1.42
N GLU A 80 9.07 -27.22 1.30
CA GLU A 80 10.50 -27.55 1.12
C GLU A 80 10.99 -28.45 2.26
N ARG A 81 10.70 -28.08 3.51
CA ARG A 81 11.04 -28.91 4.68
C ARG A 81 10.34 -30.27 4.69
N ALA A 82 9.07 -30.33 4.30
CA ALA A 82 8.32 -31.58 4.23
C ALA A 82 8.91 -32.53 3.18
N VAL A 83 9.29 -31.99 2.02
CA VAL A 83 9.97 -32.72 0.95
C VAL A 83 11.33 -33.24 1.44
N ASP A 84 12.12 -32.40 2.09
CA ASP A 84 13.44 -32.80 2.62
C ASP A 84 13.33 -33.87 3.70
N ALA A 85 12.39 -33.71 4.64
CA ALA A 85 12.10 -34.69 5.67
C ALA A 85 11.66 -36.03 5.08
N ALA A 86 10.78 -36.02 4.07
CA ALA A 86 10.32 -37.22 3.38
C ALA A 86 11.47 -37.93 2.65
N LYS A 87 12.35 -37.19 1.97
CA LYS A 87 13.53 -37.74 1.30
C LYS A 87 14.53 -38.36 2.26
N LEU A 88 14.88 -37.65 3.34
CA LEU A 88 15.86 -38.11 4.32
C LEU A 88 15.42 -39.39 5.04
N SER A 89 14.12 -39.52 5.28
CA SER A 89 13.54 -40.65 6.00
C SER A 89 13.03 -41.79 5.10
N GLY A 90 13.05 -41.60 3.77
CA GLY A 90 12.44 -42.53 2.82
C GLY A 90 10.92 -42.63 2.96
N ALA A 91 10.28 -41.62 3.53
CA ALA A 91 8.85 -41.59 3.82
C ALA A 91 8.00 -41.12 2.63
N LEU A 92 6.73 -41.48 2.63
CA LEU A 92 5.74 -40.97 1.69
C LEU A 92 5.22 -39.60 2.18
N LEU A 93 5.26 -38.59 1.31
CA LEU A 93 4.69 -37.27 1.59
C LEU A 93 3.17 -37.29 1.39
N VAL A 94 2.40 -37.18 2.47
CA VAL A 94 0.94 -37.11 2.42
C VAL A 94 0.50 -35.65 2.41
N ILE A 95 -0.10 -35.22 1.31
CA ILE A 95 -0.65 -33.87 1.12
C ILE A 95 -2.15 -33.94 1.42
N ALA A 96 -2.60 -33.18 2.42
CA ALA A 96 -3.99 -33.25 2.86
C ALA A 96 -5.00 -32.73 1.83
N GLU A 97 -4.63 -31.69 1.06
CA GLU A 97 -5.50 -31.10 0.02
C GLU A 97 -4.64 -30.48 -1.09
N LEU A 98 -4.77 -30.99 -2.31
CA LEU A 98 -4.09 -30.50 -3.50
C LEU A 98 -4.90 -29.40 -4.21
N GLY A 99 -6.23 -29.50 -4.22
CA GLY A 99 -7.18 -28.45 -4.64
C GLY A 99 -6.73 -27.58 -5.81
N THR A 100 -6.62 -26.26 -5.57
CA THR A 100 -6.18 -25.28 -6.60
C THR A 100 -4.66 -25.07 -6.67
N LEU A 101 -3.87 -25.83 -5.90
CA LEU A 101 -2.42 -25.64 -5.76
C LEU A 101 -1.64 -26.15 -6.97
N THR A 102 -2.18 -27.11 -7.72
CA THR A 102 -1.64 -27.55 -9.02
C THR A 102 -1.48 -26.40 -10.00
N ASN A 103 -2.30 -25.35 -9.84
CA ASN A 103 -2.14 -24.13 -10.60
C ASN A 103 -0.91 -23.35 -10.12
N ASN A 104 -0.57 -23.29 -8.84
CA ASN A 104 0.59 -22.52 -8.39
C ASN A 104 1.89 -23.11 -8.97
N GLU A 105 2.60 -22.31 -9.77
CA GLU A 105 3.78 -22.74 -10.53
C GLU A 105 4.91 -23.24 -9.62
N TYR A 106 5.21 -22.48 -8.57
CA TYR A 106 6.26 -22.82 -7.62
C TYR A 106 5.94 -24.09 -6.82
N PHE A 107 4.69 -24.24 -6.39
CA PHE A 107 4.24 -25.44 -5.66
C PHE A 107 4.40 -26.71 -6.52
N ALA A 108 3.87 -26.67 -7.74
CA ALA A 108 3.91 -27.82 -8.65
C ALA A 108 5.35 -28.14 -9.07
N GLN A 109 6.17 -27.13 -9.38
CA GLN A 109 7.59 -27.33 -9.72
C GLN A 109 8.37 -27.94 -8.57
N LEU A 110 8.19 -27.45 -7.34
CA LEU A 110 8.89 -28.00 -6.19
C LEU A 110 8.61 -29.50 -5.99
N LEU A 111 7.35 -29.92 -6.11
CA LEU A 111 6.98 -31.33 -6.03
C LEU A 111 7.58 -32.14 -7.19
N LEU A 112 7.45 -31.67 -8.44
CA LEU A 112 7.96 -32.35 -9.64
C LEU A 112 9.48 -32.50 -9.62
N GLU A 113 10.22 -31.41 -9.34
CA GLU A 113 11.68 -31.39 -9.28
C GLU A 113 12.20 -32.21 -8.10
N SER A 114 11.47 -32.23 -6.99
CA SER A 114 11.89 -33.02 -5.84
C SER A 114 11.89 -34.52 -6.11
N SER A 115 11.07 -35.02 -7.04
CA SER A 115 10.88 -36.46 -7.28
C SER A 115 10.54 -37.25 -6.00
N VAL A 116 9.98 -36.60 -4.97
CA VAL A 116 9.52 -37.29 -3.76
C VAL A 116 8.27 -38.11 -4.08
N ASN A 117 8.12 -39.27 -3.45
CA ASN A 117 6.85 -40.00 -3.51
C ASN A 117 5.83 -39.24 -2.66
N PHE A 118 4.68 -38.92 -3.25
CA PHE A 118 3.61 -38.23 -2.55
C PHE A 118 2.25 -38.87 -2.81
N TYR A 119 1.32 -38.64 -1.89
CA TYR A 119 -0.08 -39.01 -1.99
C TYR A 119 -0.96 -37.83 -1.60
N CYS A 120 -1.94 -37.49 -2.44
CA CYS A 120 -2.88 -36.40 -2.20
C CYS A 120 -4.21 -36.97 -1.72
N CYS A 121 -4.65 -36.63 -0.50
CA CYS A 121 -5.86 -37.24 0.09
C CYS A 121 -7.15 -36.85 -0.66
N ASP A 122 -7.24 -35.63 -1.18
CA ASP A 122 -8.40 -35.14 -1.95
C ASP A 122 -8.38 -35.60 -3.41
N GLN A 123 -7.20 -35.88 -3.97
CA GLN A 123 -7.01 -36.36 -5.34
C GLN A 123 -6.07 -37.59 -5.40
N PRO A 124 -6.51 -38.76 -4.91
CA PRO A 124 -5.67 -39.96 -4.75
C PRO A 124 -5.03 -40.49 -6.05
N PHE A 125 -5.66 -40.20 -7.19
CA PHE A 125 -5.17 -40.63 -8.49
C PHE A 125 -3.99 -39.79 -9.00
N VAL A 126 -3.72 -38.62 -8.42
CA VAL A 126 -2.66 -37.72 -8.88
C VAL A 126 -1.30 -38.27 -8.47
N ASN A 127 -0.60 -38.84 -9.44
CA ASN A 127 0.81 -39.19 -9.35
C ASN A 127 1.67 -38.13 -10.07
N HIS A 128 3.00 -38.31 -10.08
CA HIS A 128 3.95 -37.41 -10.74
C HIS A 128 3.59 -37.08 -12.19
N THR A 129 3.29 -38.10 -13.00
CA THR A 129 2.95 -37.92 -14.42
C THR A 129 1.69 -37.09 -14.61
N ILE A 130 0.67 -37.35 -13.78
CA ILE A 130 -0.59 -36.59 -13.83
C ILE A 130 -0.38 -35.17 -13.33
N LEU A 131 0.41 -34.97 -12.26
CA LEU A 131 0.77 -33.64 -11.77
C LEU A 131 1.49 -32.83 -12.85
N GLU A 132 2.43 -33.44 -13.58
CA GLU A 132 3.15 -32.81 -14.68
C GLU A 132 2.20 -32.39 -15.81
N ALA A 133 1.26 -33.26 -16.18
CA ALA A 133 0.24 -32.96 -17.19
C ALA A 133 -0.68 -31.80 -16.74
N LEU A 134 -1.15 -31.82 -15.49
CA LEU A 134 -1.96 -30.74 -14.90
C LEU A 134 -1.20 -29.41 -14.89
N TYR A 135 0.07 -29.44 -14.50
CA TYR A 135 0.93 -28.26 -14.48
C TYR A 135 1.12 -27.66 -15.88
N LYS A 136 1.45 -28.49 -16.88
CA LYS A 136 1.56 -28.06 -18.28
C LYS A 136 0.25 -27.51 -18.82
N HIS A 137 -0.88 -28.15 -18.50
CA HIS A 137 -2.20 -27.67 -18.88
C HIS A 137 -2.49 -26.29 -18.26
N ALA A 138 -2.24 -26.10 -16.97
CA ALA A 138 -2.44 -24.83 -16.28
C ALA A 138 -1.58 -23.69 -16.89
N GLN A 139 -0.32 -23.97 -17.24
CA GLN A 139 0.56 -23.05 -17.96
C GLN A 139 -0.03 -22.60 -19.31
N VAL A 140 -0.55 -23.55 -20.10
CA VAL A 140 -1.19 -23.24 -21.40
C VAL A 140 -2.46 -22.41 -21.19
N GLN A 141 -3.33 -22.80 -20.25
CA GLN A 141 -4.56 -22.08 -19.96
C GLN A 141 -4.30 -20.63 -19.54
N ARG A 142 -3.29 -20.38 -18.71
CA ARG A 142 -2.87 -19.02 -18.34
C ARG A 142 -2.46 -18.18 -19.54
N LYS A 143 -1.64 -18.75 -20.42
CA LYS A 143 -1.16 -18.05 -21.63
C LYS A 143 -2.32 -17.73 -22.57
N LEU A 144 -3.24 -18.67 -22.77
CA LEU A 144 -4.44 -18.48 -23.58
C LEU A 144 -5.37 -17.42 -22.99
N HIS A 145 -5.70 -17.53 -21.70
CA HIS A 145 -6.55 -16.56 -21.03
C HIS A 145 -5.95 -15.15 -21.07
N GLY A 146 -4.64 -15.01 -20.80
CA GLY A 146 -3.93 -13.74 -20.92
C GLY A 146 -3.91 -13.19 -22.35
N LYS A 147 -3.87 -14.06 -23.37
CA LYS A 147 -3.95 -13.67 -24.78
C LYS A 147 -5.36 -13.16 -25.12
N LEU A 148 -6.40 -13.89 -24.73
CA LEU A 148 -7.80 -13.51 -24.96
C LEU A 148 -8.15 -12.18 -24.28
N ILE A 149 -7.68 -11.95 -23.04
CA ILE A 149 -7.85 -10.67 -22.35
C ILE A 149 -7.18 -9.54 -23.16
N ARG A 150 -5.94 -9.75 -23.62
CA ARG A 150 -5.22 -8.75 -24.43
C ARG A 150 -5.91 -8.48 -25.76
N GLU A 151 -6.44 -9.50 -26.42
CA GLU A 151 -7.18 -9.37 -27.68
C GLU A 151 -8.50 -8.60 -27.47
N GLY A 152 -9.29 -8.96 -26.44
CA GLY A 152 -10.52 -8.24 -26.08
C GLY A 152 -10.26 -6.78 -25.71
N LEU A 153 -9.20 -6.51 -24.95
CA LEU A 153 -8.79 -5.13 -24.62
C LEU A 153 -8.34 -4.33 -25.84
N LYS A 154 -7.72 -4.96 -26.85
CA LYS A 154 -7.34 -4.28 -28.11
C LYS A 154 -8.55 -3.93 -28.97
N MET A 155 -9.57 -4.78 -28.98
CA MET A 155 -10.80 -4.55 -29.74
C MET A 155 -11.69 -3.46 -29.14
N THR A 156 -11.45 -3.09 -27.88
CA THR A 156 -12.24 -2.09 -27.17
C THR A 156 -11.44 -0.78 -27.06
N SER A 157 -11.97 0.34 -27.54
CA SER A 157 -11.37 1.67 -27.34
C SER A 157 -11.59 2.25 -25.94
N ALA A 158 -12.50 1.63 -25.17
CA ALA A 158 -12.78 1.99 -23.79
C ALA A 158 -11.61 1.59 -22.89
N LYS A 159 -11.03 2.58 -22.19
CA LYS A 159 -10.06 2.33 -21.12
C LYS A 159 -10.73 1.46 -20.05
N SER A 160 -10.19 0.28 -19.80
CA SER A 160 -10.61 -0.53 -18.66
C SER A 160 -10.31 0.25 -17.35
N GLY A 161 -11.32 0.42 -16.51
CA GLY A 161 -11.25 1.20 -15.27
C GLY A 161 -12.53 1.97 -15.01
N ASN A 162 -12.58 2.68 -13.88
CA ASN A 162 -13.69 3.60 -13.61
C ASN A 162 -13.66 4.75 -14.64
N PRO A 163 -14.70 4.93 -15.48
CA PRO A 163 -14.75 6.03 -16.46
C PRO A 163 -14.69 7.41 -15.80
N ASN A 164 -15.10 7.50 -14.53
CA ASN A 164 -15.06 8.71 -13.70
C ASN A 164 -13.82 8.77 -12.81
N ALA A 165 -12.78 7.94 -13.07
CA ALA A 165 -11.59 7.89 -12.25
C ALA A 165 -10.96 9.28 -12.06
N ALA A 166 -10.89 10.12 -13.10
CA ALA A 166 -10.33 11.45 -12.98
C ALA A 166 -11.10 12.35 -11.99
N GLU A 167 -12.43 12.25 -11.96
CA GLU A 167 -13.29 13.03 -11.06
C GLU A 167 -13.25 12.51 -9.61
N VAL A 168 -13.23 11.18 -9.44
CA VAL A 168 -13.11 10.55 -8.12
C VAL A 168 -11.73 10.80 -7.53
N ILE A 169 -10.68 10.68 -8.35
CA ILE A 169 -9.28 10.88 -7.94
C ILE A 169 -9.04 12.34 -7.55
N SER A 170 -9.61 13.32 -8.25
CA SER A 170 -9.41 14.73 -7.92
C SER A 170 -10.03 15.10 -6.57
N LYS A 171 -11.25 14.63 -6.28
CA LYS A 171 -11.95 14.85 -5.00
C LYS A 171 -11.24 14.16 -3.83
N VAL A 172 -10.80 12.91 -4.01
CA VAL A 172 -10.09 12.14 -2.95
C VAL A 172 -8.67 12.64 -2.71
N ASN A 173 -8.00 13.16 -3.74
CA ASN A 173 -6.60 13.60 -3.61
C ASN A 173 -6.44 15.03 -3.11
N LYS A 174 -7.45 15.92 -3.19
CA LYS A 174 -7.29 17.31 -2.74
C LYS A 174 -6.77 17.41 -1.29
N PRO A 175 -7.35 16.74 -0.28
CA PRO A 175 -6.81 16.75 1.08
C PRO A 175 -5.38 16.22 1.18
N LYS A 176 -5.04 15.18 0.41
CA LYS A 176 -3.67 14.61 0.34
C LYS A 176 -2.67 15.58 -0.31
N ILE A 177 -3.12 16.37 -1.27
CA ILE A 177 -2.31 17.39 -1.93
C ILE A 177 -2.07 18.55 -0.95
N ASP A 178 -3.11 19.03 -0.28
CA ASP A 178 -3.02 20.16 0.66
C ASP A 178 -2.10 19.82 1.84
N THR A 179 -2.26 18.64 2.44
CA THR A 179 -1.34 18.11 3.46
C THR A 179 0.10 18.01 2.97
N ALA A 180 0.32 17.57 1.73
CA ALA A 180 1.66 17.52 1.14
C ALA A 180 2.26 18.92 0.89
N ILE A 181 1.43 19.94 0.63
CA ILE A 181 1.87 21.33 0.48
C ILE A 181 2.28 21.91 1.83
N VAL A 182 1.45 21.73 2.87
CA VAL A 182 1.76 22.12 4.25
C VAL A 182 3.06 21.46 4.71
N PHE A 183 3.20 20.16 4.48
CA PHE A 183 4.42 19.42 4.83
C PHE A 183 5.66 19.96 4.10
N ALA A 184 5.54 20.33 2.83
CA ALA A 184 6.63 20.95 2.09
C ALA A 184 7.03 22.31 2.67
N PHE A 185 6.08 23.12 3.14
CA PHE A 185 6.38 24.37 3.85
C PHE A 185 7.12 24.13 5.16
N LEU A 186 6.70 23.14 5.94
CA LEU A 186 7.38 22.79 7.21
C LEU A 186 8.83 22.36 6.99
N LEU A 187 9.12 21.64 5.90
CA LEU A 187 10.47 21.20 5.56
C LEU A 187 11.32 22.25 4.86
N GLN A 188 10.73 23.32 4.34
CA GLN A 188 11.43 24.33 3.54
C GLN A 188 12.63 24.98 4.28
N PRO A 189 12.54 25.33 5.58
CA PRO A 189 13.69 25.86 6.32
C PRO A 189 14.85 24.85 6.42
N ILE A 190 14.53 23.58 6.69
CA ILE A 190 15.51 22.48 6.81
C ILE A 190 16.19 22.23 5.46
N ILE A 191 15.40 22.17 4.38
CA ILE A 191 15.92 22.03 3.02
C ILE A 191 16.83 23.21 2.66
N SER A 192 16.47 24.43 3.07
CA SER A 192 17.27 25.64 2.83
C SER A 192 18.60 25.59 3.58
N ASP A 193 18.60 25.09 4.82
CA ASP A 193 19.81 24.85 5.59
C ASP A 193 20.71 23.80 4.93
N TYR A 194 20.15 22.67 4.49
CA TYR A 194 20.92 21.65 3.77
C TYR A 194 21.48 22.16 2.44
N ARG A 195 20.73 22.99 1.70
CA ARG A 195 21.23 23.66 0.49
C ARG A 195 22.42 24.56 0.82
N ARG A 196 22.34 25.33 1.91
CA ARG A 196 23.44 26.20 2.39
C ARG A 196 24.68 25.40 2.78
N LYS A 197 24.50 24.23 3.39
CA LYS A 197 25.56 23.27 3.72
C LYS A 197 26.13 22.53 2.50
N GLY A 198 25.57 22.74 1.30
CA GLY A 198 26.06 22.12 0.06
C GLY A 198 25.73 20.63 -0.07
N TYR A 199 24.72 20.13 0.65
CA TYR A 199 24.37 18.71 0.60
C TYR A 199 23.80 18.31 -0.76
N SER A 200 24.23 17.15 -1.28
CA SER A 200 23.54 16.46 -2.37
C SER A 200 22.18 15.92 -1.88
N GLN A 201 21.24 15.64 -2.79
CA GLN A 201 19.94 15.08 -2.43
C GLN A 201 20.06 13.76 -1.65
N ARG A 202 21.08 12.93 -1.95
CA ARG A 202 21.32 11.69 -1.19
C ARG A 202 21.81 11.98 0.24
N GLN A 203 22.66 12.99 0.41
CA GLN A 203 23.08 13.45 1.73
C GLN A 203 21.93 14.08 2.52
N MET A 204 21.04 14.82 1.87
CA MET A 204 19.81 15.34 2.48
C MET A 204 18.92 14.20 3.00
N VAL A 205 18.71 13.13 2.23
CA VAL A 205 17.95 11.95 2.69
C VAL A 205 18.62 11.31 3.91
N LYS A 206 19.95 11.17 3.88
CA LYS A 206 20.71 10.62 5.00
C LYS A 206 20.54 11.49 6.25
N ALA A 207 20.73 12.80 6.13
CA ALA A 207 20.57 13.76 7.21
C ALA A 207 19.14 13.74 7.79
N LEU A 208 18.10 13.74 6.94
CA LEU A 208 16.71 13.65 7.41
C LEU A 208 16.46 12.40 8.26
N ASN A 209 17.00 11.26 7.85
CA ASN A 209 16.86 10.01 8.60
C ASN A 209 17.67 10.00 9.90
N GLU A 210 18.87 10.58 9.89
CA GLU A 210 19.76 10.67 11.06
C GLU A 210 19.23 11.66 12.11
N GLU A 211 18.64 12.76 11.67
CA GLU A 211 18.00 13.78 12.51
C GLU A 211 16.59 13.35 12.99
N GLY A 212 16.11 12.17 12.58
CA GLY A 212 14.87 11.58 13.08
C GLY A 212 13.58 12.07 12.40
N PHE A 213 13.67 12.79 11.28
CA PHE A 213 12.49 13.16 10.50
C PHE A 213 11.89 11.93 9.83
N THR A 214 10.60 11.69 10.05
CA THR A 214 9.86 10.60 9.37
C THR A 214 9.32 11.06 8.03
N ALA A 215 9.23 10.13 7.07
CA ALA A 215 8.53 10.38 5.81
C ALA A 215 7.01 10.61 6.06
N PRO A 216 6.27 11.23 5.10
CA PRO A 216 4.86 11.60 5.29
C PRO A 216 3.92 10.47 5.73
N GLU A 217 4.17 9.24 5.28
CA GLU A 217 3.39 8.04 5.64
C GLU A 217 4.06 7.20 6.74
N GLY A 218 5.08 7.77 7.40
CA GLY A 218 5.93 7.09 8.36
C GLY A 218 7.15 6.42 7.73
N GLY A 219 8.05 5.93 8.59
CA GLY A 219 9.27 5.24 8.19
C GLY A 219 10.40 6.16 7.71
N LYS A 220 11.43 5.53 7.12
CA LYS A 220 12.65 6.21 6.64
C LYS A 220 12.42 6.87 5.28
N TRP A 221 13.07 8.01 5.08
CA TRP A 221 13.12 8.72 3.82
C TRP A 221 13.86 7.97 2.74
N VAL A 222 13.29 8.03 1.53
CA VAL A 222 13.91 7.58 0.29
C VAL A 222 14.04 8.75 -0.69
N LEU A 223 15.02 8.69 -1.59
CA LEU A 223 15.32 9.77 -2.55
C LEU A 223 14.12 10.22 -3.38
N SER A 224 13.29 9.30 -3.85
CA SER A 224 12.11 9.64 -4.66
C SER A 224 11.07 10.46 -3.88
N GLN A 225 10.97 10.27 -2.56
CA GLN A 225 10.09 11.06 -1.70
C GLN A 225 10.66 12.47 -1.52
N LEU A 226 11.97 12.60 -1.26
CA LEU A 226 12.62 13.90 -1.14
C LEU A 226 12.49 14.71 -2.43
N GLN A 227 12.68 14.10 -3.60
CA GLN A 227 12.54 14.79 -4.90
C GLN A 227 11.16 15.40 -5.08
N LYS A 228 10.11 14.66 -4.73
CA LYS A 228 8.73 15.15 -4.75
C LYS A 228 8.52 16.34 -3.81
N VAL A 229 9.21 16.39 -2.68
CA VAL A 229 9.16 17.54 -1.75
C VAL A 229 9.94 18.72 -2.31
N LEU A 230 11.15 18.49 -2.83
CA LEU A 230 11.98 19.54 -3.45
C LEU A 230 11.27 20.22 -4.62
N ASP A 231 10.56 19.45 -5.46
CA ASP A 231 9.75 20.00 -6.54
C ASP A 231 8.63 20.91 -6.02
N ARG A 232 7.96 20.51 -4.93
CA ARG A 232 6.94 21.34 -4.29
C ARG A 232 7.52 22.60 -3.67
N VAL A 233 8.63 22.48 -2.94
CA VAL A 233 9.33 23.63 -2.35
C VAL A 233 9.73 24.62 -3.44
N LYS A 234 10.29 24.16 -4.56
CA LYS A 234 10.61 25.02 -5.70
C LYS A 234 9.37 25.75 -6.23
N LEU A 235 8.24 25.05 -6.39
CA LEU A 235 7.00 25.67 -6.85
C LEU A 235 6.47 26.71 -5.85
N ASN A 236 6.58 26.45 -4.54
CA ASN A 236 6.20 27.38 -3.50
C ASN A 236 7.10 28.62 -3.51
N GLU A 237 8.42 28.44 -3.64
CA GLU A 237 9.39 29.54 -3.76
C GLU A 237 9.06 30.44 -4.96
N ILE A 238 8.78 29.87 -6.13
CA ILE A 238 8.38 30.63 -7.33
C ILE A 238 7.05 31.34 -7.10
N ALA A 239 6.05 30.69 -6.50
CA ALA A 239 4.75 31.29 -6.22
C ALA A 239 4.84 32.47 -5.25
N LEU A 240 5.70 32.38 -4.23
CA LEU A 240 5.95 33.48 -3.30
C LEU A 240 6.72 34.62 -3.97
N GLN A 241 7.69 34.31 -4.84
CA GLN A 241 8.46 35.31 -5.58
C GLN A 241 7.61 36.05 -6.62
N ALA A 242 6.90 35.32 -7.47
CA ALA A 242 6.12 35.91 -8.57
C ALA A 242 4.72 36.35 -8.14
N GLY A 243 4.27 36.00 -6.93
CA GLY A 243 2.90 36.24 -6.47
C GLY A 243 2.52 37.71 -6.40
N HIS A 244 3.42 38.58 -5.91
CA HIS A 244 3.16 40.02 -5.84
C HIS A 244 3.03 40.64 -7.23
N VAL A 245 3.93 40.30 -8.17
CA VAL A 245 3.88 40.76 -9.56
C VAL A 245 2.61 40.25 -10.25
N PHE A 246 2.26 38.99 -10.01
CA PHE A 246 1.03 38.40 -10.54
C PHE A 246 -0.21 39.17 -10.07
N SER A 247 -0.31 39.45 -8.77
CA SER A 247 -1.43 40.23 -8.21
C SER A 247 -1.52 41.62 -8.83
N GLU A 248 -0.40 42.34 -8.94
CA GLU A 248 -0.37 43.67 -9.53
C GLU A 248 -0.82 43.67 -11.00
N LEU A 249 -0.33 42.73 -11.81
CA LEU A 249 -0.71 42.63 -13.22
C LEU A 249 -2.17 42.16 -13.39
N SER A 250 -2.65 41.28 -12.52
CA SER A 250 -4.04 40.82 -12.53
C SER A 250 -5.01 41.94 -12.15
N GLU A 251 -4.65 42.83 -11.22
CA GLU A 251 -5.45 44.01 -10.86
C GLU A 251 -5.57 44.98 -12.05
N LYS A 252 -4.51 45.09 -12.85
CA LYS A 252 -4.49 45.85 -14.11
C LYS A 252 -5.20 45.13 -15.27
N GLN A 253 -5.86 44.00 -15.02
CA GLN A 253 -6.63 43.20 -15.99
C GLN A 253 -5.81 42.67 -17.18
N TYR A 254 -4.52 42.39 -16.97
CA TYR A 254 -3.69 41.78 -18.01
C TYR A 254 -4.16 40.35 -18.29
N SER A 255 -4.15 39.93 -19.56
CA SER A 255 -4.40 38.55 -19.93
C SER A 255 -3.23 37.65 -19.53
N TYR A 256 -3.46 36.33 -19.42
CA TYR A 256 -2.39 35.40 -19.08
C TYR A 256 -1.21 35.40 -20.07
N SER A 257 -1.47 35.68 -21.35
CA SER A 257 -0.40 35.79 -22.35
C SER A 257 0.45 37.04 -22.13
N GLN A 258 -0.17 38.17 -21.75
CA GLN A 258 0.52 39.41 -21.41
C GLN A 258 1.31 39.27 -20.11
N ILE A 259 0.75 38.61 -19.09
CA ILE A 259 1.47 38.30 -17.83
C ILE A 259 2.68 37.41 -18.11
N ALA A 260 2.53 36.39 -18.98
CA ALA A 260 3.65 35.53 -19.36
C ALA A 260 4.76 36.32 -20.06
N GLU A 261 4.41 37.31 -20.88
CA GLU A 261 5.38 38.21 -21.52
C GLU A 261 6.10 39.09 -20.50
N GLU A 262 5.37 39.68 -19.57
CA GLU A 262 5.95 40.52 -18.53
C GLU A 262 6.89 39.72 -17.61
N PHE A 263 6.55 38.48 -17.28
CA PHE A 263 7.45 37.60 -16.53
C PHE A 263 8.73 37.26 -17.29
N ARG A 264 8.67 37.15 -18.62
CA ARG A 264 9.88 36.99 -19.45
C ARG A 264 10.72 38.26 -19.43
N ASN A 265 10.09 39.43 -19.54
CA ASN A 265 10.77 40.72 -19.52
C ASN A 265 11.49 40.98 -18.19
N GLN A 266 10.86 40.59 -17.07
CA GLN A 266 11.41 40.72 -15.72
C GLN A 266 12.37 39.58 -15.33
N ASN A 267 12.67 38.65 -16.25
CA ASN A 267 13.54 37.48 -16.01
C ASN A 267 13.11 36.62 -14.81
N ILE A 268 11.80 36.51 -14.55
CA ILE A 268 11.26 35.68 -13.47
C ILE A 268 11.45 34.20 -13.82
N ILE A 269 11.97 33.43 -12.87
CA ILE A 269 12.20 31.99 -13.04
C ILE A 269 10.87 31.27 -13.29
N SER A 270 10.78 30.55 -14.39
CA SER A 270 9.57 29.79 -14.75
C SER A 270 9.42 28.48 -13.99
N LEU A 271 8.18 27.98 -13.95
CA LEU A 271 7.83 26.72 -13.27
C LEU A 271 8.56 25.51 -13.89
N LYS A 272 8.81 25.56 -15.19
CA LYS A 272 9.51 24.54 -15.98
C LYS A 272 10.85 25.06 -16.47
N ARG A 273 11.61 24.24 -17.20
CA ARG A 273 12.82 24.71 -17.90
C ARG A 273 12.50 25.55 -19.15
N THR A 274 11.24 25.61 -19.55
CA THR A 274 10.76 26.37 -20.70
C THR A 274 10.35 27.78 -20.28
N PRO A 275 10.38 28.78 -21.18
CA PRO A 275 9.90 30.12 -20.89
C PRO A 275 8.44 30.13 -20.41
N TRP A 276 8.02 31.23 -19.78
CA TRP A 276 6.64 31.42 -19.35
C TRP A 276 5.67 31.36 -20.53
N ASP A 277 4.60 30.59 -20.34
CA ASP A 277 3.47 30.43 -21.24
C ASP A 277 2.16 30.62 -20.46
N GLU A 278 1.04 30.78 -21.15
CA GLU A 278 -0.28 30.98 -20.55
C GLU A 278 -0.66 29.84 -19.58
N ALA A 279 -0.35 28.60 -19.93
CA ALA A 279 -0.68 27.44 -19.09
C ALA A 279 0.15 27.42 -17.79
N GLN A 280 1.37 27.94 -17.81
CA GLN A 280 2.22 28.10 -16.64
C GLN A 280 1.71 29.24 -15.75
N VAL A 281 1.27 30.36 -16.32
CA VAL A 281 0.67 31.47 -15.54
C VAL A 281 -0.59 31.00 -14.83
N LYS A 282 -1.47 30.26 -15.51
CA LYS A 282 -2.65 29.65 -14.86
C LYS A 282 -2.28 28.72 -13.71
N LYS A 283 -1.27 27.87 -13.89
CA LYS A 283 -0.77 26.98 -12.82
C LYS A 283 -0.16 27.75 -11.65
N LEU A 284 0.48 28.88 -11.92
CA LEU A 284 1.01 29.76 -10.89
C LEU A 284 -0.15 30.36 -10.08
N GLU A 285 -1.20 30.86 -10.72
CA GLU A 285 -2.40 31.39 -10.06
C GLU A 285 -3.05 30.32 -9.16
N ASP A 286 -3.27 29.12 -9.69
CA ASP A 286 -3.84 28.00 -8.92
C ASP A 286 -2.97 27.69 -7.69
N ARG A 287 -1.64 27.74 -7.83
CA ARG A 287 -0.71 27.52 -6.72
C ARG A 287 -0.76 28.66 -5.70
N ILE A 288 -0.83 29.92 -6.14
CA ILE A 288 -0.95 31.10 -5.25
C ILE A 288 -2.22 30.98 -4.41
N LYS A 289 -3.37 30.68 -5.04
CA LYS A 289 -4.65 30.47 -4.35
C LYS A 289 -4.56 29.36 -3.30
N GLN A 290 -3.98 28.21 -3.66
CA GLN A 290 -3.77 27.11 -2.70
C GLN A 290 -2.93 27.54 -1.49
N ILE A 291 -1.85 28.29 -1.71
CA ILE A 291 -0.98 28.77 -0.62
C ILE A 291 -1.74 29.75 0.27
N GLN A 292 -2.55 30.65 -0.31
CA GLN A 292 -3.39 31.59 0.44
C GLN A 292 -4.45 30.85 1.28
N GLU A 293 -5.15 29.88 0.70
CA GLU A 293 -6.13 29.03 1.41
C GLU A 293 -5.47 28.33 2.62
N ILE A 294 -4.32 27.69 2.41
CA ILE A 294 -3.58 27.00 3.47
C ILE A 294 -3.11 27.98 4.56
N THR A 295 -2.60 29.15 4.17
CA THR A 295 -2.13 30.17 5.10
C THR A 295 -3.27 30.69 5.96
N HIS A 296 -4.44 30.94 5.35
CA HIS A 296 -5.63 31.39 6.05
C HIS A 296 -6.13 30.33 7.05
N ILE A 297 -6.19 29.05 6.65
CA ILE A 297 -6.55 27.94 7.55
C ILE A 297 -5.56 27.84 8.72
N ASN A 298 -4.26 27.92 8.44
CA ASN A 298 -3.25 27.86 9.50
C ASN A 298 -3.39 29.05 10.49
N GLN A 299 -3.63 30.26 9.99
CA GLN A 299 -3.89 31.43 10.85
C GLN A 299 -5.13 31.26 11.72
N LEU A 300 -6.21 30.69 11.15
CA LEU A 300 -7.42 30.35 11.89
C LEU A 300 -7.13 29.31 12.98
N VAL A 301 -6.41 28.23 12.67
CA VAL A 301 -6.06 27.22 13.67
C VAL A 301 -5.23 27.83 14.81
N LEU A 302 -4.25 28.68 14.48
CA LEU A 302 -3.43 29.38 15.47
C LEU A 302 -4.25 30.35 16.35
N SER A 303 -5.26 31.03 15.80
CA SER A 303 -6.14 31.90 16.60
C SER A 303 -7.08 31.12 17.51
N LEU A 304 -7.45 29.89 17.11
CA LEU A 304 -8.30 28.98 17.88
C LEU A 304 -7.57 28.24 19.02
N LEU A 305 -6.28 27.92 18.85
CA LEU A 305 -5.51 27.13 19.84
C LEU A 305 -5.57 27.67 21.28
N PRO A 306 -5.40 28.98 21.54
CA PRO A 306 -5.53 29.54 22.88
C PRO A 306 -6.93 29.32 23.47
N ILE A 307 -7.98 29.45 22.65
CA ILE A 307 -9.38 29.32 23.05
C ILE A 307 -9.71 27.86 23.40
N VAL A 308 -9.25 26.92 22.57
CA VAL A 308 -9.40 25.47 22.82
C VAL A 308 -8.63 25.06 24.09
N LYS A 309 -7.45 25.63 24.33
CA LYS A 309 -6.68 25.40 25.55
C LYS A 309 -7.43 25.93 26.78
N GLU A 310 -8.00 27.12 26.68
CA GLU A 310 -8.79 27.75 27.73
C GLU A 310 -10.04 26.92 28.07
N PHE A 311 -10.76 26.46 27.04
CA PHE A 311 -11.89 25.52 27.16
C PHE A 311 -11.53 24.27 27.94
N ARG A 312 -10.41 23.61 27.58
CA ARG A 312 -9.93 22.40 28.26
C ARG A 312 -9.52 22.65 29.71
N THR A 313 -9.04 23.84 30.04
CA THR A 313 -8.63 24.20 31.41
C THR A 313 -9.77 24.71 32.28
N ARG A 314 -10.82 25.28 31.69
CA ARG A 314 -11.90 25.97 32.41
C ARG A 314 -13.28 25.32 32.28
N ASN A 315 -13.42 24.22 31.54
CA ASN A 315 -14.71 23.55 31.32
C ASN A 315 -15.80 24.51 30.80
N LEU A 316 -15.42 25.43 29.91
CA LEU A 316 -16.33 26.38 29.29
C LEU A 316 -17.46 25.65 28.56
N THR A 317 -18.63 26.26 28.48
CA THR A 317 -19.76 25.78 27.69
C THR A 317 -19.60 26.15 26.22
N ILE A 318 -20.35 25.47 25.33
CA ILE A 318 -20.33 25.75 23.88
C ILE A 318 -20.76 27.20 23.59
N GLN A 319 -21.70 27.75 24.36
CA GLN A 319 -22.19 29.11 24.18
C GLN A 319 -21.11 30.16 24.50
N GLU A 320 -20.43 30.01 25.64
CA GLU A 320 -19.31 30.90 26.02
C GLU A 320 -18.17 30.87 25.00
N MET A 321 -17.98 29.73 24.33
CA MET A 321 -16.98 29.56 23.28
C MET A 321 -17.38 30.30 21.99
N LEU A 322 -18.66 30.28 21.61
CA LEU A 322 -19.18 31.06 20.48
C LEU A 322 -19.11 32.57 20.74
N ASP A 323 -19.38 33.01 21.97
CA ASP A 323 -19.27 34.42 22.35
C ASP A 323 -17.81 34.92 22.25
N ILE A 324 -16.83 34.09 22.64
CA ILE A 324 -15.39 34.39 22.47
C ILE A 324 -15.00 34.44 20.99
N PHE A 325 -15.61 33.61 20.14
CA PHE A 325 -15.37 33.65 18.70
C PHE A 325 -15.91 34.95 18.09
N GLU A 326 -17.11 35.38 18.48
CA GLU A 326 -17.68 36.67 18.06
C GLU A 326 -16.82 37.85 18.54
N GLU A 327 -16.39 37.87 19.80
CA GLU A 327 -15.53 38.92 20.36
C GLU A 327 -14.19 39.03 19.60
N LYS A 328 -13.65 37.90 19.14
CA LYS A 328 -12.40 37.85 18.37
C LYS A 328 -12.60 37.93 16.85
N ASN A 329 -13.80 38.25 16.36
CA ASN A 329 -14.15 38.31 14.95
C ASN A 329 -13.81 37.01 14.16
N ILE A 330 -13.89 35.85 14.81
CA ILE A 330 -13.68 34.55 14.18
C ILE A 330 -15.01 34.08 13.57
N THR A 331 -15.18 34.23 12.26
CA THR A 331 -16.39 33.77 11.56
C THR A 331 -16.26 32.33 11.10
N ILE A 332 -16.94 31.40 11.75
CA ILE A 332 -17.09 30.02 11.27
C ILE A 332 -18.38 29.95 10.46
N LYS A 333 -18.29 29.96 9.12
CA LYS A 333 -19.47 29.72 8.28
C LYS A 333 -19.83 28.24 8.35
N GLU A 334 -21.06 27.94 8.77
CA GLU A 334 -21.61 26.59 8.62
C GLU A 334 -21.61 26.21 7.14
N HIS A 335 -20.93 25.11 6.81
CA HIS A 335 -21.10 24.48 5.51
C HIS A 335 -22.40 23.69 5.57
N VAL A 336 -23.49 24.26 5.05
CA VAL A 336 -24.72 23.51 4.80
C VAL A 336 -24.37 22.39 3.82
N ALA A 337 -24.66 21.15 4.24
CA ALA A 337 -24.29 19.90 3.58
C ALA A 337 -24.95 19.72 2.20
#